data_AF-E8ZAP8-F1
#
_entry.id   AF-E8ZAP8-F1
#
_cell.length_a   1.000
_cell.length_b   1.000
_cell.length_c   1.000
_cell.angle_alpha   90.00
_cell.angle_beta   90.00
_cell.angle_gamma   90.00
#
_symmetry.space_group_name_H-M   'P 1'
#
loop_
_entity.id
_entity.type
_entity.pdbx_description
1 polymer ?
#
loop_
_entity_poly.entity_id
_entity_poly.type
_entity_poly.pdbx_seq_one_letter_code
_entity_poly.pdbx_strand_id
1 'polypeptide(L)'
;CIAIGGDRFVGSVFIDNLLRMEANPEVKYMILLGEVGGTEEYKVIEAVKDGRIKKPIIAWCIGTIAKYYDSGVQFGHAGASANADSETAEYKNRAMAEAGIHVPTSFNELPAMINKVFTDLNLPAIPEPEMNTVPKVRRSKQFICTISDDRGEEATYAGFPISSVATPDTGKGIGDVISLLWFKKQYPKWATDFIETVIKTVADHGPAVSGAHNAKVTARAGKSVVESLVTGLLTIGPRFGGAIDGAAKYFKYADD
;
A
#
# COMPACT_ATOMS: atom_id res chain seq x y z
N CYS A 1 9.72 -19.74 -4.76
CA CYS A 1 8.72 -20.38 -3.86
C CYS A 1 7.35 -20.20 -4.49
N ILE A 2 6.49 -21.21 -4.44
CA ILE A 2 5.15 -21.20 -5.06
C ILE A 2 4.18 -21.80 -4.04
N ALA A 3 3.08 -21.10 -3.74
CA ALA A 3 1.94 -21.65 -3.01
C ALA A 3 0.83 -21.93 -4.03
N ILE A 4 0.41 -23.19 -4.16
CA ILE A 4 -0.57 -23.61 -5.17
C ILE A 4 -2.03 -23.31 -4.78
N GLY A 5 -2.28 -22.97 -3.51
CA GLY A 5 -3.61 -22.77 -2.93
C GLY A 5 -4.12 -24.00 -2.18
N GLY A 6 -5.07 -23.79 -1.26
CA GLY A 6 -5.67 -24.84 -0.42
C GLY A 6 -7.00 -25.39 -0.95
N ASP A 7 -7.39 -25.03 -2.17
CA ASP A 7 -8.64 -25.49 -2.78
C ASP A 7 -8.53 -26.94 -3.26
N ARG A 8 -9.67 -27.66 -3.34
CA ARG A 8 -9.69 -29.05 -3.83
C ARG A 8 -9.22 -29.16 -5.30
N PHE A 9 -9.42 -28.10 -6.08
CA PHE A 9 -8.99 -28.00 -7.47
C PHE A 9 -8.19 -26.70 -7.65
N VAL A 10 -6.89 -26.84 -7.87
CA VAL A 10 -5.97 -25.72 -8.05
C VAL A 10 -5.58 -25.55 -9.52
N GLY A 11 -5.19 -24.34 -9.91
CA GLY A 11 -4.80 -24.05 -11.29
C GLY A 11 -3.46 -24.66 -11.72
N SER A 12 -2.58 -25.00 -10.77
CA SER A 12 -1.33 -25.74 -11.00
C SER A 12 -1.05 -26.63 -9.80
N VAL A 13 -0.65 -27.88 -10.01
CA VAL A 13 -0.45 -28.85 -8.90
C VAL A 13 1.02 -28.99 -8.51
N PHE A 14 1.32 -29.79 -7.48
CA PHE A 14 2.69 -30.01 -7.02
C PHE A 14 3.62 -30.52 -8.12
N ILE A 15 3.18 -31.53 -8.87
CA ILE A 15 4.01 -32.17 -9.89
C ILE A 15 4.41 -31.20 -11.02
N ASP A 16 3.52 -30.31 -11.44
CA ASP A 16 3.82 -29.32 -12.49
C ASP A 16 4.97 -28.40 -12.08
N ASN A 17 4.92 -27.93 -10.83
CA ASN A 17 5.90 -27.02 -10.28
C ASN A 17 7.24 -27.73 -9.99
N LEU A 18 7.19 -28.97 -9.50
CA LEU A 18 8.40 -29.75 -9.23
C LEU A 18 9.12 -30.17 -10.52
N LEU A 19 8.41 -30.50 -11.59
CA LEU A 19 9.04 -30.76 -12.89
C LEU A 19 9.70 -29.50 -13.48
N ARG A 20 9.10 -28.32 -13.27
CA ARG A 20 9.73 -27.03 -13.64
C ARG A 20 10.99 -26.76 -12.81
N MET A 21 10.97 -27.07 -11.52
CA MET A 21 12.13 -26.96 -10.64
C MET A 21 13.23 -27.98 -10.99
N GLU A 22 12.85 -29.20 -11.36
CA GLU A 22 13.77 -30.22 -11.87
C GLU A 22 14.49 -29.73 -13.13
N ALA A 23 13.76 -29.14 -14.08
CA ALA A 23 14.34 -28.60 -15.31
C ALA A 23 15.24 -27.37 -15.11
N ASN A 24 15.09 -26.63 -14.01
CA ASN A 24 15.88 -25.41 -13.75
C ASN A 24 17.27 -25.74 -13.15
N PRO A 25 18.39 -25.48 -13.85
CA PRO A 25 19.73 -25.81 -13.35
C PRO A 25 20.12 -25.07 -12.06
N GLU A 26 19.50 -23.92 -11.76
CA GLU A 26 19.76 -23.16 -10.53
C GLU A 26 19.17 -23.83 -9.28
N VAL A 27 18.12 -24.64 -9.44
CA VAL A 27 17.51 -25.38 -8.34
C VAL A 27 18.34 -26.63 -8.04
N LYS A 28 18.80 -26.78 -6.80
CA LYS A 28 19.64 -27.90 -6.37
C LYS A 28 18.88 -28.97 -5.56
N TYR A 29 17.81 -28.57 -4.90
CA TYR A 29 16.88 -29.45 -4.17
C TYR A 29 15.51 -28.77 -4.09
N MET A 30 14.49 -29.54 -3.75
CA MET A 30 13.10 -29.09 -3.68
C MET A 30 12.51 -29.38 -2.32
N ILE A 31 11.58 -28.53 -1.88
CA ILE A 31 10.80 -28.76 -0.66
C ILE A 31 9.33 -28.80 -1.05
N LEU A 32 8.64 -29.87 -0.65
CA LEU A 32 7.20 -30.08 -0.83
C LEU A 32 6.53 -30.05 0.55
N LEU A 33 5.71 -29.03 0.81
CA LEU A 33 4.86 -28.99 1.99
C LEU A 33 3.42 -29.33 1.57
N GLY A 34 3.02 -30.58 1.79
CA GLY A 34 1.71 -31.11 1.44
C GLY A 34 0.73 -31.03 2.61
N GLU A 35 -0.47 -31.55 2.41
CA GLU A 35 -1.55 -31.50 3.41
C GLU A 35 -2.36 -32.81 3.42
N VAL A 36 -3.12 -33.03 4.49
CA VAL A 36 -4.19 -34.03 4.52
C VAL A 36 -5.22 -33.75 3.42
N GLY A 37 -5.78 -34.80 2.83
CA GLY A 37 -6.78 -34.70 1.77
C GLY A 37 -6.19 -34.74 0.36
N GLY A 38 -6.87 -35.42 -0.56
CA GLY A 38 -6.44 -35.55 -1.95
C GLY A 38 -5.24 -36.48 -2.13
N THR A 39 -4.77 -36.58 -3.38
CA THR A 39 -3.75 -37.58 -3.79
C THR A 39 -2.65 -36.98 -4.67
N GLU A 40 -2.49 -35.66 -4.68
CA GLU A 40 -1.54 -34.97 -5.56
C GLU A 40 -0.08 -35.32 -5.26
N GLU A 41 0.27 -35.58 -3.99
CA GLU A 41 1.63 -35.97 -3.58
C GLU A 41 2.04 -37.32 -4.17
N TYR A 42 1.11 -38.22 -4.46
CA TYR A 42 1.43 -39.50 -5.10
C TYR A 42 1.95 -39.31 -6.53
N LYS A 43 1.51 -38.27 -7.26
CA LYS A 43 2.07 -37.98 -8.59
C LYS A 43 3.54 -37.61 -8.52
N VAL A 44 3.97 -37.01 -7.40
CA VAL A 44 5.38 -36.71 -7.12
C VAL A 44 6.14 -37.98 -6.79
N ILE A 45 5.57 -38.86 -5.96
CA ILE A 45 6.15 -40.18 -5.66
C ILE A 45 6.42 -40.97 -6.94
N GLU A 46 5.44 -41.06 -7.83
CA GLU A 46 5.60 -41.77 -9.11
C GLU A 46 6.65 -41.10 -10.01
N ALA A 47 6.73 -39.76 -10.01
CA ALA A 47 7.77 -39.07 -10.76
C ALA A 47 9.20 -39.31 -10.23
N VAL A 48 9.36 -39.52 -8.93
CA VAL A 48 10.63 -39.93 -8.33
C VAL A 48 10.95 -41.37 -8.71
N LYS A 49 10.01 -42.30 -8.57
CA LYS A 49 10.20 -43.72 -8.92
C LYS A 49 10.54 -43.93 -10.40
N ASP A 50 9.89 -43.20 -11.30
CA ASP A 50 10.13 -43.25 -12.74
C ASP A 50 11.41 -42.52 -13.17
N GLY A 51 12.11 -41.84 -12.25
CA GLY A 51 13.33 -41.07 -12.52
C GLY A 51 13.10 -39.77 -13.28
N ARG A 52 11.86 -39.28 -13.36
CA ARG A 52 11.53 -37.95 -13.91
C ARG A 52 12.01 -36.82 -13.01
N ILE A 53 12.01 -37.04 -11.70
CA ILE A 53 12.64 -36.15 -10.72
C ILE A 53 13.83 -36.86 -10.11
N LYS A 54 15.01 -36.25 -10.22
CA LYS A 54 16.28 -36.81 -9.73
C LYS A 54 16.91 -35.96 -8.63
N LYS A 55 16.58 -34.68 -8.57
CA LYS A 55 17.07 -33.81 -7.50
C LYS A 55 16.44 -34.21 -6.16
N PRO A 56 17.15 -34.03 -5.02
CA PRO A 56 16.60 -34.34 -3.71
C PRO A 56 15.31 -33.57 -3.44
N ILE A 57 14.29 -34.30 -2.99
CA ILE A 57 13.06 -33.72 -2.46
C ILE A 57 13.04 -33.91 -0.94
N ILE A 58 12.70 -32.85 -0.22
CA ILE A 58 12.32 -32.87 1.18
C ILE A 58 10.82 -32.67 1.24
N ALA A 59 10.08 -33.59 1.86
CA ALA A 59 8.63 -33.48 1.87
C ALA A 59 8.03 -33.71 3.26
N TRP A 60 6.94 -33.00 3.54
CA TRP A 60 6.14 -33.22 4.73
C TRP A 60 4.68 -32.84 4.45
N CYS A 61 3.76 -33.78 4.67
CA CYS A 61 2.32 -33.53 4.69
C CYS A 61 1.89 -33.15 6.11
N ILE A 62 1.30 -31.97 6.27
CA ILE A 62 0.70 -31.52 7.53
C ILE A 62 -0.70 -32.11 7.72
N GLY A 63 -1.24 -32.06 8.94
CA GLY A 63 -2.56 -32.64 9.27
C GLY A 63 -2.49 -34.05 9.85
N THR A 64 -1.34 -34.47 10.39
CA THR A 64 -1.18 -35.77 11.09
C THR A 64 -2.05 -35.91 12.33
N ILE A 65 -2.53 -34.80 12.89
CA ILE A 65 -3.49 -34.80 14.01
C ILE A 65 -4.85 -35.39 13.62
N ALA A 66 -5.21 -35.40 12.33
CA ALA A 66 -6.50 -35.86 11.83
C ALA A 66 -6.86 -37.28 12.29
N LYS A 67 -5.86 -38.13 12.49
CA LYS A 67 -6.03 -39.52 12.96
C LYS A 67 -6.52 -39.67 14.40
N TYR A 68 -6.40 -38.63 15.21
CA TYR A 68 -6.83 -38.64 16.61
C TYR A 68 -8.27 -38.12 16.77
N TYR A 69 -8.93 -37.75 15.68
CA TYR A 69 -10.34 -37.38 15.68
C TYR A 69 -11.20 -38.56 15.21
N ASP A 70 -12.28 -38.83 15.93
CA ASP A 70 -13.20 -39.94 15.62
C ASP A 70 -14.14 -39.63 14.44
N SER A 71 -14.21 -38.38 13.99
CA SER A 71 -15.04 -37.92 12.87
C SER A 71 -14.18 -37.30 11.76
N GLY A 72 -14.67 -37.35 10.52
CA GLY A 72 -14.02 -36.69 9.39
C GLY A 72 -13.96 -35.16 9.60
N VAL A 73 -12.79 -34.65 9.99
CA VAL A 73 -12.58 -33.22 10.22
C VAL A 73 -12.22 -32.53 8.91
N GLN A 74 -13.02 -31.52 8.54
CA GLN A 74 -12.66 -30.54 7.51
C GLN A 74 -11.80 -29.45 8.16
N PHE A 75 -10.56 -29.30 7.69
CA PHE A 75 -9.69 -28.19 8.09
C PHE A 75 -9.96 -26.95 7.22
N GLY A 76 -9.33 -25.81 7.58
CA GLY A 76 -9.66 -24.49 7.01
C GLY A 76 -9.50 -24.38 5.49
N HIS A 77 -8.55 -25.10 4.91
CA HIS A 77 -8.41 -25.21 3.44
C HIS A 77 -9.51 -26.11 2.88
N ALA A 78 -10.17 -25.71 1.80
CA ALA A 78 -11.30 -26.46 1.23
C ALA A 78 -10.92 -27.89 0.80
N GLY A 79 -9.67 -28.13 0.39
CA GLY A 79 -9.15 -29.45 0.05
C GLY A 79 -8.74 -30.32 1.25
N ALA A 80 -8.65 -29.75 2.45
CA ALA A 80 -8.05 -30.38 3.63
C ALA A 80 -9.03 -31.25 4.41
N SER A 81 -9.48 -32.32 3.76
CA SER A 81 -10.31 -33.37 4.33
C SER A 81 -9.95 -34.71 3.69
N ALA A 82 -9.75 -35.73 4.52
CA ALA A 82 -9.43 -37.07 4.07
C ALA A 82 -10.68 -37.95 4.08
N ASN A 83 -11.00 -38.51 2.91
CA ASN A 83 -12.12 -39.45 2.74
C ASN A 83 -11.65 -40.92 2.72
N ALA A 84 -10.34 -41.16 2.77
CA ALA A 84 -9.72 -42.48 2.76
C ALA A 84 -8.36 -42.43 3.47
N ASP A 85 -7.86 -43.59 3.93
CA ASP A 85 -6.55 -43.69 4.60
C ASP A 85 -5.40 -43.16 3.73
N SER A 86 -5.47 -43.37 2.42
CA SER A 86 -4.48 -42.86 1.45
C SER A 86 -4.51 -41.33 1.33
N GLU A 87 -5.58 -40.66 1.73
CA GLU A 87 -5.64 -39.20 1.78
C GLU A 87 -5.09 -38.64 3.11
N THR A 88 -4.78 -39.50 4.10
CA THR A 88 -4.23 -39.04 5.38
C THR A 88 -2.79 -38.58 5.25
N ALA A 89 -2.42 -37.55 6.01
CA ALA A 89 -1.06 -37.01 6.01
C ALA A 89 -0.01 -38.04 6.43
N GLU A 90 -0.31 -38.90 7.40
CA GLU A 90 0.60 -39.95 7.87
C GLU A 90 0.88 -41.00 6.79
N TYR A 91 -0.17 -41.44 6.07
CA TYR A 91 0.00 -42.39 4.99
C TYR A 91 0.84 -41.77 3.85
N LYS A 92 0.54 -40.52 3.46
CA LYS A 92 1.34 -39.81 2.44
C LYS A 92 2.79 -39.65 2.85
N ASN A 93 3.07 -39.27 4.10
CA ASN A 93 4.42 -39.14 4.63
C ASN A 93 5.20 -40.46 4.56
N ARG A 94 4.57 -41.58 4.96
CA ARG A 94 5.17 -42.91 4.85
C ARG A 94 5.44 -43.28 3.39
N ALA A 95 4.47 -43.08 2.51
CA ALA A 95 4.60 -43.40 1.08
C ALA A 95 5.70 -42.57 0.41
N MET A 96 5.85 -41.29 0.77
CA MET A 96 6.95 -40.44 0.30
C MET A 96 8.30 -40.95 0.80
N ALA A 97 8.40 -41.32 2.09
CA ALA A 97 9.63 -41.86 2.67
C ALA A 97 10.06 -43.18 2.01
N GLU A 98 9.12 -44.09 1.75
CA GLU A 98 9.37 -45.36 1.04
C GLU A 98 9.84 -45.16 -0.40
N ALA A 99 9.44 -44.04 -1.02
CA ALA A 99 9.86 -43.65 -2.36
C ALA A 99 11.25 -42.98 -2.41
N GLY A 100 11.94 -42.84 -1.27
CA GLY A 100 13.26 -42.21 -1.17
C GLY A 100 13.24 -40.69 -1.02
N ILE A 101 12.07 -40.08 -0.79
CA ILE A 101 11.96 -38.66 -0.45
C ILE A 101 12.40 -38.44 1.01
N HIS A 102 13.10 -37.35 1.27
CA HIS A 102 13.51 -37.01 2.64
C HIS A 102 12.31 -36.49 3.44
N VAL A 103 11.77 -37.33 4.33
CA VAL A 103 10.60 -37.00 5.15
C VAL A 103 11.03 -36.95 6.63
N PRO A 104 10.87 -35.81 7.33
CA PRO A 104 11.16 -35.73 8.76
C PRO A 104 10.10 -36.49 9.59
N THR A 105 10.37 -36.73 10.87
CA THR A 105 9.42 -37.40 11.77
C THR A 105 8.28 -36.49 12.25
N SER A 106 8.51 -35.17 12.20
CA SER A 106 7.50 -34.14 12.49
C SER A 106 7.84 -32.84 11.77
N PHE A 107 6.89 -31.91 11.74
CA PHE A 107 7.12 -30.58 11.17
C PHE A 107 8.25 -29.80 11.88
N ASN A 108 8.42 -30.00 13.20
CA ASN A 108 9.49 -29.35 13.97
C ASN A 108 10.90 -29.79 13.54
N GLU A 109 11.02 -30.99 12.95
CA GLU A 109 12.28 -31.54 12.45
C GLU A 109 12.55 -31.15 10.98
N LEU A 110 11.61 -30.47 10.32
CA LEU A 110 11.77 -30.02 8.95
C LEU A 110 13.00 -29.11 8.77
N PRO A 111 13.28 -28.12 9.64
CA PRO A 111 14.49 -27.30 9.54
C PRO A 111 15.79 -28.12 9.62
N ALA A 112 15.83 -29.12 10.51
CA ALA A 112 16.99 -30.00 10.66
C ALA A 112 17.20 -30.87 9.41
N MET A 113 16.12 -31.40 8.83
CA MET A 113 16.17 -32.16 7.57
C MET A 113 16.63 -31.28 6.40
N ILE A 114 16.12 -30.04 6.30
CA ILE A 114 16.56 -29.06 5.30
C ILE A 114 18.06 -28.79 5.44
N ASN A 115 18.54 -28.52 6.65
CA ASN A 115 19.95 -28.26 6.90
C ASN A 115 20.82 -29.46 6.53
N LYS A 116 20.39 -30.68 6.87
CA LYS A 116 21.09 -31.92 6.52
C LYS A 116 21.26 -32.06 5.01
N VAL A 117 20.16 -32.03 4.25
CA VAL A 117 20.20 -32.18 2.78
C VAL A 117 21.01 -31.06 2.12
N PHE A 118 20.86 -29.82 2.60
CA PHE A 118 21.64 -28.69 2.11
C PHE A 118 23.15 -28.89 2.32
N THR A 119 23.54 -29.36 3.50
CA THR A 119 24.95 -29.60 3.84
C THR A 119 25.53 -30.77 3.05
N ASP A 120 24.77 -31.86 2.90
CA ASP A 120 25.17 -33.05 2.13
C ASP A 120 25.41 -32.74 0.65
N LEU A 121 24.73 -31.73 0.09
CA LEU A 121 24.93 -31.27 -1.28
C LEU A 121 26.23 -30.48 -1.49
N ASN A 122 26.88 -30.01 -0.41
CA ASN A 122 28.15 -29.28 -0.45
C ASN A 122 28.21 -28.18 -1.54
N LEU A 123 27.19 -27.33 -1.56
CA LEU A 123 27.01 -26.30 -2.59
C LEU A 123 27.97 -25.12 -2.37
N PRO A 124 28.40 -24.42 -3.45
CA PRO A 124 29.24 -23.24 -3.32
C PRO A 124 28.51 -22.11 -2.58
N ALA A 125 29.27 -21.33 -1.80
CA ALA A 125 28.73 -20.17 -1.09
C ALA A 125 28.21 -19.11 -2.08
N ILE A 126 27.03 -18.56 -1.80
CA ILE A 126 26.42 -17.47 -2.56
C ILE A 126 26.72 -16.16 -1.80
N PRO A 127 27.14 -15.07 -2.46
CA PRO A 127 27.35 -13.78 -1.79
C PRO A 127 26.05 -13.28 -1.15
N GLU A 128 26.12 -12.88 0.12
CA GLU A 128 24.97 -12.26 0.78
C GLU A 128 24.68 -10.88 0.18
N PRO A 129 23.41 -10.55 -0.10
CA PRO A 129 23.04 -9.23 -0.60
C PRO A 129 23.19 -8.16 0.49
N GLU A 130 23.55 -6.94 0.10
CA GLU A 130 23.48 -5.79 1.02
C GLU A 130 22.02 -5.51 1.40
N MET A 131 21.72 -5.56 2.69
CA MET A 131 20.37 -5.29 3.19
C MET A 131 20.17 -3.81 3.49
N ASN A 132 19.04 -3.26 3.05
CA ASN A 132 18.62 -1.92 3.44
C ASN A 132 18.32 -1.86 4.94
N THR A 133 19.06 -1.04 5.67
CA THR A 133 18.84 -0.81 7.10
C THR A 133 17.91 0.35 7.33
N VAL A 134 16.97 0.21 8.28
CA VAL A 134 16.15 1.34 8.75
C VAL A 134 17.08 2.41 9.37
N PRO A 135 16.99 3.69 8.94
CA PRO A 135 17.83 4.75 9.49
C PRO A 135 17.59 4.94 10.98
N LYS A 136 18.66 4.90 11.79
CA LYS A 136 18.61 5.07 13.26
C LYS A 136 18.54 6.54 13.72
N VAL A 137 18.54 7.50 12.78
CA VAL A 137 18.74 8.92 13.08
C VAL A 137 17.45 9.71 12.87
N ARG A 138 17.04 10.49 13.88
CA ARG A 138 15.93 11.45 13.78
C ARG A 138 16.40 12.71 13.05
N ARG A 139 15.63 13.17 12.05
CA ARG A 139 15.84 14.47 11.39
C ARG A 139 14.89 15.53 11.96
N SER A 140 15.37 16.76 12.11
CA SER A 140 14.53 17.90 12.51
C SER A 140 13.59 18.31 11.38
N LYS A 141 12.39 18.78 11.75
CA LYS A 141 11.44 19.39 10.81
C LYS A 141 12.01 20.73 10.35
N GLN A 142 11.98 20.99 9.05
CA GLN A 142 12.47 22.24 8.45
C GLN A 142 11.35 23.27 8.26
N PHE A 143 10.10 22.81 8.20
CA PHE A 143 8.93 23.64 7.97
C PHE A 143 7.84 23.34 9.01
N ILE A 144 7.05 24.37 9.31
CA ILE A 144 5.88 24.29 10.19
C ILE A 144 4.69 24.81 9.39
N CYS A 145 3.67 23.96 9.20
CA CYS A 145 2.37 24.37 8.67
C CYS A 145 1.34 24.31 9.82
N THR A 146 0.50 25.34 9.94
CA THR A 146 -0.54 25.41 11.00
C THR A 146 -1.95 25.63 10.47
N ILE A 147 -2.12 25.71 9.13
CA ILE A 147 -3.38 26.07 8.49
C ILE A 147 -4.05 24.88 7.80
N SER A 148 -3.30 23.83 7.47
CA SER A 148 -3.84 22.62 6.86
C SER A 148 -2.97 21.39 7.15
N ASP A 149 -3.60 20.22 7.08
CA ASP A 149 -2.94 18.92 7.16
C ASP A 149 -3.63 17.94 6.21
N ASP A 150 -2.88 17.33 5.30
CA ASP A 150 -3.32 16.41 4.25
C ASP A 150 -2.79 14.97 4.44
N ARG A 151 -2.13 14.70 5.57
CA ARG A 151 -1.46 13.41 5.82
C ARG A 151 -2.39 12.34 6.38
N GLY A 152 -3.56 12.73 6.90
CA GLY A 152 -4.56 11.83 7.42
C GLY A 152 -5.43 11.21 6.31
N GLU A 153 -6.40 10.39 6.71
CA GLU A 153 -7.42 9.84 5.79
C GLU A 153 -8.25 10.94 5.11
N GLU A 154 -8.37 12.10 5.77
CA GLU A 154 -9.07 13.27 5.26
C GLU A 154 -8.22 14.52 5.50
N ALA A 155 -8.19 15.41 4.50
CA ALA A 155 -7.54 16.70 4.64
C ALA A 155 -8.32 17.63 5.60
N THR A 156 -7.59 18.52 6.27
CA THR A 156 -8.15 19.44 7.25
C THR A 156 -7.78 20.89 6.97
N TYR A 157 -8.68 21.81 7.31
CA TYR A 157 -8.45 23.26 7.38
C TYR A 157 -8.44 23.70 8.83
N ALA A 158 -7.28 24.10 9.33
CA ALA A 158 -7.05 24.45 10.74
C ALA A 158 -7.59 23.38 11.72
N GLY A 159 -7.46 22.10 11.37
CA GLY A 159 -7.94 20.96 12.16
C GLY A 159 -9.41 20.57 11.91
N PHE A 160 -10.16 21.32 11.10
CA PHE A 160 -11.52 20.94 10.70
C PHE A 160 -11.46 20.07 9.45
N PRO A 161 -12.06 18.86 9.45
CA PRO A 161 -12.16 18.03 8.26
C PRO A 161 -12.88 18.77 7.12
N ILE A 162 -12.43 18.56 5.88
CA ILE A 162 -13.03 19.22 4.70
C ILE A 162 -14.53 18.92 4.61
N SER A 163 -14.96 17.70 4.91
CA SER A 163 -16.37 17.28 4.97
C SER A 163 -17.22 18.14 5.90
N SER A 164 -16.63 18.71 6.94
CA SER A 164 -17.35 19.60 7.88
C SER A 164 -17.52 21.04 7.40
N VAL A 165 -16.95 21.39 6.23
CA VAL A 165 -16.87 22.76 5.71
C VAL A 165 -17.25 22.88 4.23
N ALA A 166 -16.96 21.87 3.41
CA ALA A 166 -17.02 21.98 1.95
C ALA A 166 -18.23 21.26 1.31
N THR A 167 -19.06 20.58 2.10
CA THR A 167 -20.25 19.91 1.55
C THR A 167 -21.46 20.86 1.58
N PRO A 168 -22.34 20.83 0.55
CA PRO A 168 -23.47 21.77 0.46
C PRO A 168 -24.41 21.75 1.66
N ASP A 169 -24.54 20.62 2.33
CA ASP A 169 -25.39 20.41 3.51
C ASP A 169 -24.86 21.13 4.77
N THR A 170 -23.58 21.50 4.81
CA THR A 170 -23.00 22.23 5.95
C THR A 170 -23.43 23.70 6.00
N GLY A 171 -23.95 24.25 4.90
CA GLY A 171 -24.33 25.67 4.79
C GLY A 171 -23.14 26.65 4.86
N LYS A 172 -21.91 26.15 4.81
CA LYS A 172 -20.67 26.92 4.84
C LYS A 172 -20.20 27.28 3.43
N GLY A 173 -19.66 28.48 3.30
CA GLY A 173 -19.22 29.06 2.03
C GLY A 173 -17.71 29.22 1.93
N ILE A 174 -17.27 29.92 0.89
CA ILE A 174 -15.86 30.23 0.70
C ILE A 174 -15.37 31.19 1.81
N GLY A 175 -16.26 32.02 2.37
CA GLY A 175 -15.94 32.86 3.52
C GLY A 175 -15.51 32.07 4.76
N ASP A 176 -16.15 30.93 5.02
CA ASP A 176 -15.80 30.02 6.14
C ASP A 176 -14.44 29.34 5.92
N VAL A 177 -14.15 28.92 4.69
CA VAL A 177 -12.85 28.33 4.34
C VAL A 177 -11.74 29.37 4.51
N ILE A 178 -11.95 30.61 4.04
CA ILE A 178 -11.01 31.71 4.22
C ILE A 178 -10.79 32.01 5.71
N SER A 179 -11.85 32.00 6.53
CA SER A 179 -11.71 32.32 7.96
C SER A 179 -10.84 31.29 8.69
N LEU A 180 -10.96 30.00 8.33
CA LEU A 180 -10.13 28.93 8.86
C LEU A 180 -8.68 29.04 8.35
N LEU A 181 -8.47 29.19 7.06
CA LEU A 181 -7.13 29.17 6.48
C LEU A 181 -6.32 30.43 6.82
N TRP A 182 -6.94 31.60 6.84
CA TRP A 182 -6.24 32.87 7.08
C TRP A 182 -6.19 33.25 8.55
N PHE A 183 -7.27 33.01 9.29
CA PHE A 183 -7.40 33.47 10.68
C PHE A 183 -7.44 32.33 11.70
N LYS A 184 -7.49 31.07 11.27
CA LYS A 184 -7.61 29.88 12.14
C LYS A 184 -8.80 29.98 13.10
N LYS A 185 -9.90 30.56 12.62
CA LYS A 185 -11.12 30.79 13.41
C LYS A 185 -12.38 30.51 12.59
N GLN A 186 -13.40 30.01 13.26
CA GLN A 186 -14.76 30.01 12.74
C GLN A 186 -15.39 31.34 13.06
N TYR A 187 -15.81 32.07 12.04
CA TYR A 187 -16.46 33.36 12.19
C TYR A 187 -17.99 33.21 12.22
N PRO A 188 -18.70 34.16 12.85
CA PRO A 188 -20.15 34.20 12.73
C PRO A 188 -20.56 34.44 11.28
N LYS A 189 -21.75 33.95 10.90
CA LYS A 189 -22.24 33.96 9.51
C LYS A 189 -22.20 35.34 8.84
N TRP A 190 -22.54 36.40 9.57
CA TRP A 190 -22.49 37.76 9.02
C TRP A 190 -21.08 38.17 8.56
N ALA A 191 -20.04 37.68 9.25
CA ALA A 191 -18.65 38.02 8.95
C ALA A 191 -18.14 37.21 7.75
N THR A 192 -18.53 35.94 7.62
CA THR A 192 -18.21 35.15 6.43
C THR A 192 -18.97 35.66 5.21
N ASP A 193 -20.23 36.09 5.38
CA ASP A 193 -21.00 36.77 4.33
C ASP A 193 -20.40 38.12 3.92
N PHE A 194 -19.86 38.87 4.89
CA PHE A 194 -19.14 40.11 4.60
C PHE A 194 -17.88 39.84 3.77
N ILE A 195 -17.08 38.82 4.11
CA ILE A 195 -15.91 38.41 3.31
C ILE A 195 -16.33 38.09 1.88
N GLU A 196 -17.39 37.31 1.69
CA GLU A 196 -17.89 36.98 0.35
C GLU A 196 -18.42 38.20 -0.41
N THR A 197 -19.06 39.13 0.29
CA THR A 197 -19.51 40.41 -0.29
C THR A 197 -18.33 41.24 -0.77
N VAL A 198 -17.25 41.32 0.01
CA VAL A 198 -16.01 41.99 -0.39
C VAL A 198 -15.43 41.35 -1.65
N ILE A 199 -15.31 40.02 -1.69
CA ILE A 199 -14.80 39.28 -2.87
C ILE A 199 -15.62 39.60 -4.12
N LYS A 200 -16.96 39.57 -4.01
CA LYS A 200 -17.87 39.89 -5.13
C LYS A 200 -17.70 41.34 -5.59
N THR A 201 -17.52 42.27 -4.65
CA THR A 201 -17.41 43.70 -4.94
C THR A 201 -16.10 44.06 -5.64
N VAL A 202 -15.00 43.41 -5.28
CA VAL A 202 -13.66 43.68 -5.85
C VAL A 202 -13.31 42.78 -7.04
N ALA A 203 -14.26 41.98 -7.53
CA ALA A 203 -14.01 40.96 -8.55
C ALA A 203 -13.42 41.54 -9.85
N ASP A 204 -13.91 42.69 -10.32
CA ASP A 204 -13.32 43.42 -11.44
C ASP A 204 -13.74 44.90 -11.40
N HIS A 205 -12.91 45.79 -11.94
CA HIS A 205 -13.20 47.22 -12.10
C HIS A 205 -12.85 47.73 -13.51
N GLY A 206 -12.97 46.84 -14.49
CA GLY A 206 -12.75 47.13 -15.90
C GLY A 206 -11.29 47.06 -16.34
N PRO A 207 -11.04 47.04 -17.67
CA PRO A 207 -9.75 46.67 -18.25
C PRO A 207 -8.70 47.80 -18.25
N ALA A 208 -9.03 48.97 -17.71
CA ALA A 208 -8.17 50.16 -17.73
C ALA A 208 -7.25 50.25 -16.51
N VAL A 209 -7.55 49.50 -15.44
CA VAL A 209 -6.72 49.49 -14.23
C VAL A 209 -5.40 48.75 -14.46
N SER A 210 -4.35 49.11 -13.72
CA SER A 210 -2.99 48.61 -13.94
C SER A 210 -2.90 47.08 -14.05
N GLY A 211 -3.52 46.34 -13.13
CA GLY A 211 -3.47 44.88 -13.13
C GLY A 211 -4.18 44.25 -14.34
N ALA A 212 -5.39 44.71 -14.65
CA ALA A 212 -6.16 44.22 -15.78
C ALA A 212 -5.48 44.55 -17.11
N HIS A 213 -4.88 45.75 -17.24
CA HIS A 213 -4.13 46.15 -18.41
C HIS A 213 -2.92 45.24 -18.64
N ASN A 214 -2.11 44.99 -17.61
CA ASN A 214 -0.94 44.12 -17.70
C ASN A 214 -1.34 42.69 -18.07
N ALA A 215 -2.32 42.11 -17.38
CA ALA A 215 -2.79 40.76 -17.70
C ALA A 215 -3.28 40.65 -19.15
N LYS A 216 -4.00 41.67 -19.65
CA LYS A 216 -4.46 41.72 -21.03
C LYS A 216 -3.31 41.79 -22.04
N VAL A 217 -2.31 42.64 -21.80
CA VAL A 217 -1.14 42.76 -22.69
C VAL A 217 -0.37 41.43 -22.73
N THR A 218 -0.13 40.82 -21.57
CA THR A 218 0.58 39.53 -21.46
C THR A 218 -0.20 38.40 -22.16
N ALA A 219 -1.52 38.34 -21.99
CA ALA A 219 -2.35 37.37 -22.70
C ALA A 219 -2.30 37.57 -24.22
N ARG A 220 -2.34 38.83 -24.69
CA ARG A 220 -2.17 39.16 -26.12
C ARG A 220 -0.78 38.86 -26.66
N ALA A 221 0.22 38.74 -25.79
CA ALA A 221 1.56 38.28 -26.14
C ALA A 221 1.66 36.73 -26.22
N GLY A 222 0.54 36.01 -26.14
CA GLY A 222 0.47 34.56 -26.31
C GLY A 222 0.94 33.76 -25.08
N LYS A 223 0.92 34.37 -23.89
CA LYS A 223 1.32 33.72 -22.64
C LYS A 223 0.17 32.93 -22.02
N SER A 224 0.52 32.02 -21.12
CA SER A 224 -0.44 31.20 -20.38
C SER A 224 -1.34 32.03 -19.46
N VAL A 225 -2.42 31.42 -18.98
CA VAL A 225 -3.34 32.03 -18.00
C VAL A 225 -2.59 32.40 -16.72
N VAL A 226 -1.72 31.52 -16.22
CA VAL A 226 -0.96 31.75 -14.98
C VAL A 226 0.00 32.93 -15.16
N GLU A 227 0.78 32.96 -16.25
CA GLU A 227 1.68 34.07 -16.53
C GLU A 227 0.91 35.40 -16.66
N SER A 228 -0.18 35.40 -17.42
CA SER A 228 -1.03 36.58 -17.62
C SER A 228 -1.60 37.09 -16.30
N LEU A 229 -2.15 36.19 -15.46
CA LEU A 229 -2.66 36.51 -14.14
C LEU A 229 -1.56 37.11 -13.24
N VAL A 230 -0.41 36.44 -13.12
CA VAL A 230 0.70 36.88 -12.26
C VAL A 230 1.21 38.25 -12.67
N THR A 231 1.32 38.55 -13.97
CA THR A 231 1.74 39.89 -14.41
C THR A 231 0.77 41.00 -14.01
N GLY A 232 -0.52 40.71 -13.92
CA GLY A 232 -1.51 41.62 -13.36
C GLY A 232 -1.39 41.74 -11.84
N LEU A 233 -1.27 40.61 -11.14
CA LEU A 233 -1.15 40.57 -9.67
C LEU A 233 0.10 41.30 -9.15
N LEU A 234 1.22 41.26 -9.88
CA LEU A 234 2.45 41.98 -9.53
C LEU A 234 2.30 43.51 -9.55
N THR A 235 1.20 44.05 -10.10
CA THR A 235 0.89 45.48 -10.02
C THR A 235 0.19 45.86 -8.71
N ILE A 236 -0.36 44.89 -7.97
CA ILE A 236 -1.06 45.12 -6.71
C ILE A 236 -0.05 45.51 -5.64
N GLY A 237 -0.25 46.68 -5.04
CA GLY A 237 0.66 47.29 -4.10
C GLY A 237 0.19 48.69 -3.67
N PRO A 238 1.10 49.57 -3.21
CA PRO A 238 0.72 50.84 -2.58
C PRO A 238 -0.15 51.78 -3.43
N ARG A 239 0.01 51.76 -4.77
CA ARG A 239 -0.70 52.66 -5.70
C ARG A 239 -1.89 52.02 -6.41
N PHE A 240 -2.02 50.69 -6.36
CA PHE A 240 -3.10 49.93 -6.98
C PHE A 240 -3.50 48.79 -6.05
N GLY A 241 -4.69 48.87 -5.46
CA GLY A 241 -5.19 47.92 -4.45
C GLY A 241 -4.83 48.26 -2.99
N GLY A 242 -3.69 48.89 -2.74
CA GLY A 242 -3.21 49.18 -1.37
C GLY A 242 -4.02 50.20 -0.56
N ALA A 243 -4.96 50.91 -1.16
CA ALA A 243 -5.81 51.88 -0.47
C ALA A 243 -6.67 51.25 0.64
N ILE A 244 -7.03 49.96 0.51
CA ILE A 244 -7.82 49.22 1.50
C ILE A 244 -7.03 49.08 2.82
N ASP A 245 -5.80 48.58 2.75
CA ASP A 245 -4.91 48.44 3.92
C ASP A 245 -4.52 49.80 4.50
N GLY A 246 -4.22 50.77 3.63
CA GLY A 246 -3.92 52.14 4.03
C GLY A 246 -5.06 52.78 4.82
N ALA A 247 -6.29 52.74 4.30
CA ALA A 247 -7.45 53.28 4.98
C ALA A 247 -7.67 52.59 6.34
N ALA A 248 -7.67 51.25 6.38
CA ALA A 248 -7.85 50.49 7.62
C ALA A 248 -6.81 50.90 8.69
N LYS A 249 -5.54 51.04 8.29
CA LYS A 249 -4.45 51.47 9.18
C LYS A 249 -4.65 52.88 9.72
N TYR A 250 -4.95 53.87 8.86
CA TYR A 250 -5.04 55.27 9.27
C TYR A 250 -6.30 55.58 10.06
N PHE A 251 -7.45 55.01 9.68
CA PHE A 251 -8.69 55.17 10.45
C PHE A 251 -8.56 54.54 11.83
N LYS A 252 -7.99 53.33 11.92
CA LYS A 252 -7.73 52.70 13.21
C LYS A 252 -6.77 53.52 14.07
N TYR A 253 -5.66 53.99 13.50
CA TYR A 253 -4.70 54.83 14.22
C TYR A 253 -5.29 56.14 14.74
N ALA A 254 -6.30 56.69 14.05
CA ALA A 254 -6.97 57.91 14.49
C ALA A 254 -8.04 57.65 15.56
N ASP A 255 -8.57 56.43 15.63
CA ASP A 255 -9.58 55.99 16.61
C ASP A 255 -8.93 55.50 17.93
N ASP A 256 -7.78 54.80 17.83
CA ASP A 256 -6.95 54.32 18.94
C ASP A 256 -6.25 55.47 19.70
#